data_AF-A0ABD5DYR7-F1
#
_entry.id   AF-A0ABD5DYR7-F1
#
_cell.length_a   1.000
_cell.length_b   1.000
_cell.length_c   1.000
_cell.angle_alpha   90.00
_cell.angle_beta   90.00
_cell.angle_gamma   90.00
#
_symmetry.space_group_name_H-M   'P 1'
#
loop_
_entity.id
_entity.type
_entity.pdbx_description
1 polymer ?
#
loop_
_entity_poly.entity_id
_entity_poly.type
_entity_poly.pdbx_seq_one_letter_code
_entity_poly.pdbx_strand_id
1 'polypeptide(L)' 'MTLKELLVGFGTQVRSIWMIGLHAFAKRETRMYPEEPVYLPPRYRGRIVLT' A
#
# COMPACT_ATOMS: atom_id res chain seq x y z
N MET A 1 -33.86 -1.19 -15.78
CA MET A 1 -32.77 -0.35 -15.27
C MET A 1 -33.17 1.09 -15.43
N THR A 2 -33.29 1.82 -14.33
CA THR A 2 -33.66 3.23 -14.37
C THR A 2 -32.42 4.09 -14.62
N LEU A 3 -32.59 5.27 -15.25
CA LEU A 3 -31.48 6.21 -15.48
C LEU A 3 -30.74 6.58 -14.18
N LYS A 4 -31.46 6.57 -13.05
CA LYS A 4 -30.89 6.81 -11.71
C LYS A 4 -29.91 5.72 -11.29
N GLU A 5 -30.22 4.45 -11.51
CA GLU A 5 -29.33 3.33 -11.17
C GLU A 5 -28.03 3.38 -11.98
N LEU A 6 -28.11 3.79 -13.24
CA LEU A 6 -26.97 3.86 -14.15
C LEU A 6 -26.02 5.01 -13.77
N LEU A 7 -26.57 6.17 -13.41
CA LEU A 7 -25.80 7.30 -12.89
C LEU A 7 -25.14 7.00 -11.53
N VAL A 8 -25.87 6.35 -10.63
CA VAL A 8 -25.33 5.92 -9.32
C VAL A 8 -24.21 4.89 -9.53
N GLY A 9 -24.44 3.89 -10.39
CA GLY A 9 -23.44 2.88 -10.74
C GLY A 9 -22.18 3.48 -11.36
N PHE A 10 -22.32 4.43 -12.28
CA PHE A 10 -21.16 5.13 -12.86
C PHE A 10 -20.41 5.97 -11.82
N GLY A 11 -21.13 6.69 -10.97
CA GLY A 11 -20.54 7.51 -9.91
C GLY A 11 -19.71 6.69 -8.90
N THR A 12 -20.14 5.47 -8.55
CA THR A 12 -19.34 4.61 -7.68
C THR A 12 -18.06 4.13 -8.34
N GLN A 13 -18.07 3.84 -9.65
CA GLN A 13 -16.85 3.46 -10.38
C GLN A 13 -15.85 4.63 -10.44
N VAL A 14 -16.32 5.83 -10.77
CA VAL A 14 -15.47 7.04 -10.80
C VAL A 14 -14.86 7.30 -9.42
N ARG A 15 -15.65 7.16 -8.34
CA ARG A 15 -15.15 7.29 -6.97
C ARG A 15 -14.05 6.27 -6.66
N SER A 16 -14.21 5.02 -7.07
CA SER A 16 -13.20 3.96 -6.87
C SER A 16 -11.91 4.26 -7.61
N ILE A 17 -12.01 4.66 -8.88
CA ILE A 17 -10.85 5.05 -9.69
C ILE A 17 -10.13 6.25 -9.05
N TRP A 18 -10.88 7.24 -8.57
CA TRP A 18 -10.32 8.39 -7.86
C TRP A 18 -9.55 7.98 -6.60
N MET A 19 -10.15 7.15 -5.75
CA MET A 19 -9.50 6.67 -4.52
C MET A 19 -8.20 5.91 -4.82
N ILE A 20 -8.17 5.05 -5.85
CA ILE A 20 -6.95 4.34 -6.27
C ILE A 20 -5.94 5.33 -6.87
N GLY A 21 -6.40 6.27 -7.70
CA GLY A 21 -5.54 7.28 -8.33
C GLY A 21 -4.79 8.14 -7.32
N LEU A 22 -5.40 8.45 -6.16
CA LEU A 22 -4.71 9.17 -5.09
C LEU A 22 -3.50 8.41 -4.52
N HIS A 23 -3.47 7.08 -4.56
CA HIS A 23 -2.33 6.30 -4.09
C HIS A 23 -1.10 6.45 -4.99
N ALA A 24 -1.26 6.86 -6.25
CA ALA A 24 -0.14 7.13 -7.15
C ALA A 24 0.74 8.29 -6.66
N PHE A 25 0.17 9.21 -5.88
CA PHE A 25 0.86 10.35 -5.29
C PHE A 25 1.33 10.11 -3.84
N ALA A 26 0.96 8.98 -3.23
CA ALA A 26 1.40 8.63 -1.89
C ALA A 26 2.91 8.30 -1.89
N LYS A 27 3.58 8.59 -0.77
CA LYS A 27 4.99 8.22 -0.59
C LYS A 27 5.13 6.70 -0.65
N ARG A 28 6.17 6.21 -1.33
CA ARG A 28 6.49 4.77 -1.36
C ARG A 28 7.02 4.34 0.00
N GLU A 29 6.42 3.31 0.56
CA GLU A 29 6.86 2.68 1.81
C GLU A 29 8.03 1.70 1.61
N THR A 30 8.37 1.38 0.35
CA THR A 30 9.48 0.49 -0.01
C THR A 30 10.81 1.06 0.48
N ARG A 31 11.52 0.30 1.31
CA ARG A 31 12.93 0.55 1.68
C ARG A 31 13.84 -0.16 0.68
N MET A 32 14.85 0.53 0.17
CA MET A 32 15.77 -0.03 -0.84
C MET A 32 16.85 -0.83 -0.13
N TYR A 33 16.65 -2.13 0.07
CA TYR A 33 17.69 -3.00 0.59
C TYR A 33 18.65 -3.42 -0.54
N PRO A 34 19.98 -3.41 -0.34
CA PRO A 34 20.70 -3.31 0.94
C PRO A 34 21.04 -1.89 1.42
N GLU A 35 20.75 -0.85 0.65
CA GLU A 35 21.17 0.53 0.92
C GLU A 35 20.50 1.14 2.16
N GLU A 36 19.25 0.78 2.41
CA GLU A 36 18.42 1.24 3.52
C GLU A 36 17.99 0.06 4.40
N PRO A 37 18.74 -0.28 5.46
CA PRO A 37 18.45 -1.42 6.30
C PRO A 37 17.22 -1.19 7.18
N VAL A 38 16.48 -2.28 7.42
CA VAL A 38 15.30 -2.27 8.30
C VAL A 38 15.73 -2.33 9.77
N TYR A 39 14.98 -1.66 10.64
CA TYR A 39 15.18 -1.74 12.08
C TYR A 39 14.92 -3.17 12.60
N LEU A 40 15.92 -3.76 13.25
CA LEU A 40 15.76 -5.04 13.96
C LEU A 40 15.28 -4.78 15.38
N PRO A 41 14.18 -5.41 15.83
CA PRO A 41 13.72 -5.26 17.21
C PRO A 41 14.74 -5.86 18.20
N PRO A 42 14.77 -5.43 19.48
CA PRO A 42 15.76 -5.89 20.46
C PRO A 42 15.76 -7.40 20.73
N ARG A 43 14.64 -8.07 20.41
CA ARG A 43 14.48 -9.53 20.52
C ARG A 43 14.61 -10.24 19.17
N TYR A 44 15.25 -9.61 18.18
CA TYR A 44 15.53 -10.26 16.91
C TYR A 44 16.52 -11.41 17.12
N ARG A 45 16.11 -12.62 16.73
CA ARG A 45 16.93 -13.83 16.84
C ARG A 45 17.73 -13.99 15.56
N GLY A 46 18.98 -13.51 15.59
CA GLY A 46 19.94 -13.71 14.50
C GLY A 46 20.58 -15.10 14.53
N ARG A 47 21.71 -15.24 13.84
CA ARG A 47 22.54 -16.46 13.87
C ARG A 47 23.08 -16.69 15.28
N ILE A 48 22.83 -17.87 15.84
CA ILE A 48 23.44 -18.32 17.10
C ILE A 48 24.89 -18.70 16.80
N VAL A 49 25.83 -18.05 17.48
CA VAL A 49 27.27 -18.35 17.39
C VAL A 49 27.69 -18.95 18.72
N LEU A 50 28.05 -20.23 18.70
CA LEU A 50 28.49 -21.01 19.87
C LEU A 50 30.03 -21.12 19.94
N THR A 51 30.71 -20.45 19.03
CA THR A 51 32.15 -20.54 18.78
C THR A 51 32.94 -19.71 19.78
#